data_AF-A0A1G8YAW1-F1
#
_entry.id   AF-A0A1G8YAW1-F1
#
_cell.length_a   1.000
_cell.length_b   1.000
_cell.length_c   1.000
_cell.angle_alpha   90.00
_cell.angle_beta   90.00
_cell.angle_gamma   90.00
#
_symmetry.space_group_name_H-M   'P 1'
#
loop_
_entity.id
_entity.type
_entity.pdbx_description
1 polymer ?
#
loop_
_entity_poly.entity_id
_entity_poly.type
_entity_poly.pdbx_seq_one_letter_code
_entity_poly.pdbx_strand_id
1 'polypeptide(L)'
;MDRPYRYQGSDPLHVSAEAVFDAVKAIVSSGQEQAFIAKCNEVGAFVSVEPQFINLVKDFIFENKSISSIETARELLRSARCSRGLASN
;
A
#
# COMPACT_ATOMS: atom_id res chain seq x y z
N MET A 1 -14.37 -21.90 -11.52
CA MET A 1 -13.52 -21.77 -10.32
C MET A 1 -14.41 -21.76 -9.11
N ASP A 2 -14.08 -22.55 -8.09
CA ASP A 2 -14.73 -22.49 -6.79
C ASP A 2 -14.41 -21.16 -6.09
N ARG A 3 -15.24 -20.77 -5.13
CA ARG A 3 -15.02 -19.54 -4.35
C ARG A 3 -13.68 -19.64 -3.60
N PRO A 4 -12.89 -18.55 -3.51
CA PRO A 4 -11.63 -18.57 -2.79
C PRO A 4 -11.85 -18.87 -1.31
N TYR A 5 -10.90 -19.58 -0.69
CA TYR A 5 -10.84 -19.73 0.75
C TYR A 5 -10.77 -18.35 1.40
N ARG A 6 -11.70 -18.07 2.30
CA ARG A 6 -11.69 -16.83 3.08
C ARG A 6 -10.85 -17.05 4.33
N TYR A 7 -9.90 -16.15 4.56
CA TYR A 7 -9.18 -16.10 5.81
C TYR A 7 -10.16 -15.87 6.97
N GLN A 8 -9.98 -16.61 8.06
CA GLN A 8 -10.74 -16.46 9.30
C GLN A 8 -9.75 -16.07 10.40
N GLY A 9 -9.84 -14.83 10.89
CA GLY A 9 -8.95 -14.32 11.93
C GLY A 9 -8.69 -12.82 11.79
N SER A 10 -8.09 -12.24 12.83
CA SER A 10 -7.64 -10.84 12.87
C SER A 10 -6.14 -10.68 12.70
N ASP A 11 -5.39 -11.78 12.76
CA ASP A 11 -3.93 -11.71 12.71
C ASP A 11 -3.46 -11.32 11.30
N PRO A 12 -2.44 -10.45 11.19
CA PRO A 12 -1.85 -10.11 9.91
C PRO A 12 -1.32 -11.34 9.18
N LEU A 13 -1.60 -11.43 7.89
CA LEU A 13 -1.02 -12.47 7.05
C LEU A 13 0.39 -12.05 6.61
N HIS A 14 1.37 -12.89 6.92
CA HIS A 14 2.72 -12.71 6.40
C HIS A 14 2.78 -13.20 4.95
N VAL A 15 2.77 -12.24 4.02
CA VAL A 15 2.95 -12.49 2.58
C VAL A 15 4.22 -11.81 2.08
N SER A 16 4.87 -12.38 1.07
CA SER A 16 6.01 -11.73 0.44
C SER A 16 5.57 -10.49 -0.33
N ALA A 17 6.43 -9.47 -0.36
CA ALA A 17 6.18 -8.25 -1.15
C ALA A 17 6.00 -8.58 -2.65
N GLU A 18 6.73 -9.58 -3.17
CA GLU A 18 6.60 -10.07 -4.54
C GLU A 18 5.18 -10.56 -4.86
N ALA A 19 4.60 -11.40 -4.01
CA ALA A 19 3.25 -11.90 -4.21
C ALA A 19 2.20 -10.77 -4.21
N VAL A 20 2.39 -9.76 -3.35
CA VAL A 20 1.53 -8.57 -3.34
C VAL A 20 1.67 -7.78 -4.63
N PHE A 21 2.89 -7.57 -5.12
CA PHE A 21 3.13 -6.86 -6.37
C PHE A 21 2.54 -7.57 -7.57
N ASP A 22 2.64 -8.89 -7.65
CA ASP A 22 2.08 -9.65 -8.77
C ASP A 22 0.55 -9.62 -8.76
N ALA A 23 -0.07 -9.73 -7.58
CA ALA A 23 -1.52 -9.59 -7.45
C ALA A 23 -2.01 -8.19 -7.87
N VAL A 24 -1.34 -7.13 -7.41
CA VAL A 24 -1.69 -5.74 -7.77
C VAL A 24 -1.47 -5.50 -9.25
N LYS A 25 -0.35 -5.95 -9.83
CA LYS A 25 -0.09 -5.85 -11.27
C LYS A 25 -1.18 -6.55 -12.07
N ALA A 26 -1.61 -7.76 -11.69
CA ALA A 26 -2.68 -8.47 -12.39
C ALA A 26 -3.99 -7.68 -12.40
N ILE A 27 -4.36 -7.05 -11.28
CA ILE A 27 -5.54 -6.18 -11.20
C ILE A 27 -5.41 -5.00 -12.18
N VAL A 28 -4.30 -4.27 -12.12
CA VAL A 28 -4.05 -3.09 -12.98
C VAL A 28 -3.98 -3.48 -14.46
N SER A 29 -3.28 -4.56 -14.80
CA SER A 29 -3.18 -5.06 -16.19
C SER A 29 -4.51 -5.53 -16.76
N SER A 30 -5.48 -5.84 -15.92
CA SER A 30 -6.86 -6.18 -16.32
C SER A 30 -7.79 -4.97 -16.45
N GLY A 31 -7.32 -3.74 -16.15
CA GLY A 31 -8.12 -2.51 -16.16
C GLY A 31 -9.19 -2.46 -15.06
N GLN A 32 -9.02 -3.25 -13.99
CA GLN A 32 -10.00 -3.40 -12.91
C GLN A 32 -9.66 -2.57 -11.66
N GLU A 33 -8.63 -1.73 -11.71
CA GLU A 33 -8.15 -0.98 -10.55
C GLU A 33 -9.22 -0.06 -9.95
N GLN A 34 -10.03 0.60 -10.79
CA GLN A 34 -11.11 1.48 -10.31
C GLN A 34 -12.24 0.69 -9.65
N ALA A 35 -12.62 -0.45 -10.23
CA ALA A 35 -13.63 -1.34 -9.65
C ALA A 35 -13.16 -1.94 -8.32
N PHE A 36 -11.88 -2.29 -8.23
CA PHE A 36 -11.27 -2.78 -7.00
C PHE A 36 -11.22 -1.69 -5.91
N ILE A 37 -10.80 -0.46 -6.25
CA ILE A 37 -10.80 0.68 -5.32
C ILE A 37 -12.20 0.98 -4.81
N ALA A 38 -13.20 1.01 -5.69
CA ALA A 38 -14.59 1.24 -5.31
C ALA A 38 -15.07 0.18 -4.30
N LYS A 39 -14.74 -1.09 -4.53
CA LYS A 39 -15.06 -2.19 -3.63
C LYS A 39 -14.35 -2.08 -2.28
N CYS A 40 -13.08 -1.68 -2.26
CA CYS A 40 -12.36 -1.44 -1.00
C CYS A 40 -13.04 -0.34 -0.17
N ASN A 41 -13.43 0.76 -0.81
CA ASN A 41 -14.12 1.86 -0.14
C ASN A 41 -15.50 1.45 0.39
N GLU A 42 -16.26 0.67 -0.38
CA GLU A 42 -17.58 0.15 0.01
C GLU A 42 -17.52 -0.67 1.31
N VAL A 43 -16.48 -1.50 1.45
CA VAL A 43 -16.33 -2.40 2.61
C VAL A 43 -15.42 -1.83 3.70
N GLY A 44 -14.93 -0.60 3.55
CA GLY A 44 -13.97 0.02 4.48
C GLY A 44 -12.65 -0.76 4.59
N ALA A 45 -12.22 -1.42 3.53
CA ALA A 45 -10.95 -2.15 3.50
C ALA A 45 -9.80 -1.18 3.20
N PHE A 46 -8.87 -1.08 4.14
CA PHE A 46 -7.65 -0.28 4.02
C PHE A 46 -6.41 -1.17 4.06
N VAL A 47 -5.37 -0.74 3.36
CA VAL A 47 -4.05 -1.37 3.43
C VAL A 47 -3.32 -0.80 4.65
N SER A 48 -3.10 -1.65 5.65
CA SER A 48 -2.21 -1.35 6.78
C SER A 48 -0.84 -1.93 6.49
N VAL A 49 0.21 -1.13 6.69
CA VAL A 49 1.61 -1.53 6.53
C VAL A 49 2.40 -1.08 7.73
N GLU A 50 3.47 -1.80 8.05
CA GLU A 50 4.38 -1.38 9.11
C GLU A 50 5.09 -0.06 8.73
N PRO A 51 5.35 0.84 9.70
CA PRO A 51 6.04 2.10 9.43
C PRO A 51 7.40 1.91 8.73
N GLN A 52 8.13 0.85 9.09
CA GLN A 52 9.43 0.53 8.47
C GLN A 52 9.31 0.29 6.97
N PHE A 53 8.25 -0.41 6.54
CA PHE A 53 8.01 -0.66 5.13
C PHE A 53 7.75 0.64 4.35
N ILE A 54 6.97 1.57 4.92
CA ILE A 54 6.73 2.88 4.29
C ILE A 54 8.01 3.70 4.16
N ASN A 55 8.88 3.66 5.17
CA ASN A 55 10.17 4.34 5.08
C ASN A 55 11.04 3.74 3.97
N LEU A 56 11.13 2.40 3.89
CA LEU A 56 11.85 1.73 2.80
C LEU A 56 11.32 2.11 1.41
N VAL A 57 9.99 2.17 1.25
CA VAL A 57 9.39 2.61 -0.03
C VAL A 57 9.74 4.06 -0.33
N LYS A 58 9.72 4.95 0.66
CA LYS A 58 10.09 6.37 0.49
C LYS A 58 11.54 6.53 0.08
N ASP A 59 12.45 5.85 0.78
CA ASP A 59 13.89 5.88 0.48
C ASP A 59 14.14 5.37 -0.94
N PHE A 60 13.53 4.24 -1.30
CA PHE A 60 13.62 3.67 -2.64
C PHE A 60 13.12 4.61 -3.74
N ILE A 61 11.97 5.27 -3.54
CA ILE A 61 11.42 6.26 -4.48
C ILE A 61 12.35 7.47 -4.62
N PHE A 62 12.90 7.94 -3.51
CA PHE A 62 13.79 9.09 -3.49
C PHE A 62 15.10 8.82 -4.25
N GLU A 63 15.68 7.64 -4.04
CA GLU A 63 16.89 7.19 -4.71
C GLU A 63 16.67 6.96 -6.21
N ASN A 64 15.48 6.51 -6.61
CA ASN A 64 15.13 6.20 -7.99
C ASN A 64 14.34 7.34 -8.65
N LYS A 65 15.06 8.34 -9.17
CA LYS A 65 14.53 9.58 -9.77
C LYS A 65 13.48 9.40 -10.89
N SER A 66 13.43 8.24 -11.56
CA SER A 66 12.40 7.91 -12.56
C SER A 66 11.02 7.65 -11.95
N ILE A 67 10.98 7.33 -10.66
CA ILE A 67 9.74 7.01 -9.92
C ILE A 67 9.22 8.26 -9.21
N SER A 68 10.10 9.16 -8.76
CA SER A 68 9.71 10.41 -8.07
C SER A 68 8.95 11.41 -8.94
N SER A 69 8.94 11.21 -10.26
CA SER A 69 8.08 11.97 -11.19
C SER A 69 6.61 11.52 -11.21
N ILE A 70 6.27 10.37 -10.61
CA ILE A 70 4.90 9.86 -10.55
C ILE A 70 4.15 10.56 -9.41
N GLU A 71 2.94 11.07 -9.67
CA GLU A 71 2.18 11.88 -8.70
C GLU A 71 1.93 11.13 -7.39
N THR A 72 1.49 9.87 -7.47
CA THR A 72 1.29 9.01 -6.29
C THR A 72 2.56 8.79 -5.49
N ALA A 73 3.73 8.73 -6.14
CA ALA A 73 5.02 8.63 -5.46
C ALA A 73 5.36 9.93 -4.70
N ARG A 74 5.01 11.09 -5.26
CA ARG A 74 5.16 12.39 -4.57
C ARG A 74 4.21 12.52 -3.39
N GLU A 75 2.95 12.10 -3.55
CA GLU A 75 1.99 12.06 -2.45
C GLU A 75 2.48 11.17 -1.31
N LEU A 76 3.04 10.00 -1.63
CA LEU A 76 3.62 9.11 -0.64
C LEU A 76 4.83 9.73 0.08
N LEU A 77 5.72 10.43 -0.64
CA LEU A 77 6.82 11.16 -0.01
C LEU A 77 6.31 12.28 0.92
N ARG A 78 5.23 12.97 0.55
CA ARG A 78 4.62 14.07 1.32
C ARG A 78 3.73 13.62 2.48
N SER A 79 3.26 12.37 2.49
CA SER A 79 2.32 11.85 3.49
C SER A 79 2.92 11.70 4.90
N ALA A 80 4.19 12.06 5.10
CA ALA A 80 4.80 12.17 6.41
C ALA A 80 4.20 13.34 7.22
N ARG A 81 3.06 13.10 7.88
CA ARG A 81 2.76 13.80 9.13
C ARG A 81 3.61 13.15 10.21
N CYS A 82 4.83 13.64 10.41
CA CYS A 82 5.47 13.48 11.72
C CYS A 82 4.50 14.09 12.73
N SER A 83 4.06 13.32 13.73
CA SER A 83 3.73 13.92 15.01
C SER A 83 4.95 14.75 15.39
N ARG A 84 4.87 16.09 15.25
CA ARG A 84 5.79 16.97 15.95
C ARG A 84 5.79 16.44 17.37
N GLY A 85 6.96 16.01 17.83
CA GLY A 85 7.12 15.50 19.18
C GLY A 85 6.34 16.40 20.11
N LEU A 86 5.52 15.78 20.95
CA LEU A 86 5.19 16.38 22.23
C LEU A 86 6.54 16.79 22.82
N ALA A 87 6.83 18.09 22.72
CA ALA A 87 7.87 18.73 23.50
C ALA A 87 7.49 18.39 24.94
N SER A 88 8.18 17.40 25.49
CA SER A 88 8.06 17.06 26.89
C SER A 88 8.65 18.24 27.64
N ASN A 89 7.82 18.87 28.47
CA ASN A 89 8.22 19.91 29.42
C ASN A 89 9.36 19.43 30.31
#